data_AF-A0A2N4X653-F1
#
_entry.id   AF-A0A2N4X653-F1
#
_cell.length_a   1.000
_cell.length_b   1.000
_cell.length_c   1.000
_cell.angle_alpha   90.00
_cell.angle_beta   90.00
_cell.angle_gamma   90.00
#
_symmetry.space_group_name_H-M   'P 1'
#
loop_
_entity.id
_entity.type
_entity.pdbx_description
1 polymer ?
#
loop_
_entity_poly.entity_id
_entity_poly.type
_entity_poly.pdbx_seq_one_letter_code
_entity_poly.pdbx_strand_id
1 'polypeptide(L)'
;MKAALLFVAASLALASCAPAAKAPPAAPAQIARPAPAPPSAPPPVPQAPAYDSWMDAPATPGTWRYEITANGPVAVFISTASIGEFVLSCPRPGSPVGLWRAGTSRVPQVMTIRTETATRSIEVSQPEETNPYLAASIAASDPLLDAMALSKGRFAVEIAGLPALYLPSHAEVSRVIEDCR
;
A
#
# COMPACT_ATOMS: atom_id res chain seq x y z
N MET A 1 -28.68 -58.93 62.65
CA MET A 1 -29.43 -60.11 63.12
C MET A 1 -30.75 -60.17 62.36
N LYS A 2 -31.10 -61.35 61.83
CA LYS A 2 -32.40 -61.77 61.27
C LYS A 2 -32.79 -61.14 59.92
N ALA A 3 -32.71 -61.90 58.81
CA ALA A 3 -33.69 -62.91 58.35
C ALA A 3 -34.87 -62.22 57.67
N ALA A 4 -35.47 -62.69 56.58
CA ALA A 4 -35.31 -63.83 55.68
C ALA A 4 -36.45 -63.67 54.64
N LEU A 5 -36.24 -64.16 53.41
CA LEU A 5 -37.15 -65.02 52.61
C LEU A 5 -38.66 -64.64 52.56
N LEU A 6 -39.39 -64.62 51.43
CA LEU A 6 -39.41 -65.54 50.29
C LEU A 6 -40.67 -65.23 49.41
N PHE A 7 -40.72 -65.82 48.21
CA PHE A 7 -41.91 -66.19 47.41
C PHE A 7 -42.66 -65.01 46.71
N VAL A 8 -43.00 -65.01 45.41
CA VAL A 8 -43.63 -66.00 44.50
C VAL A 8 -43.36 -65.51 43.06
N ALA A 9 -42.64 -66.23 42.18
CA ALA A 9 -43.11 -67.22 41.20
C ALA A 9 -44.24 -66.79 40.22
N ALA A 10 -43.86 -66.76 38.94
CA ALA A 10 -44.62 -67.25 37.78
C ALA A 10 -45.50 -66.31 36.93
N SER A 11 -45.26 -66.47 35.63
CA SER A 11 -46.18 -66.48 34.48
C SER A 11 -46.59 -65.17 33.77
N LEU A 12 -45.86 -64.94 32.67
CA LEU A 12 -46.30 -64.46 31.34
C LEU A 12 -47.81 -64.30 31.12
N ALA A 13 -48.20 -63.12 30.63
CA ALA A 13 -49.17 -62.99 29.54
C ALA A 13 -48.90 -61.69 28.76
N LEU A 14 -48.61 -61.85 27.46
CA LEU A 14 -48.39 -60.79 26.49
C LEU A 14 -49.70 -60.01 26.26
N ALA A 15 -49.63 -58.68 26.38
CA ALA A 15 -50.63 -57.78 25.81
C ALA A 15 -49.93 -56.50 25.31
N SER A 16 -49.30 -56.58 24.13
CA SER A 16 -48.77 -55.40 23.46
C SER A 16 -49.91 -54.66 22.75
N CYS A 17 -50.53 -53.70 23.43
CA CYS A 17 -51.30 -52.67 22.75
C CYS A 17 -50.33 -51.64 22.17
N ALA A 18 -49.94 -51.81 20.91
CA ALA A 18 -49.31 -50.74 20.15
C ALA A 18 -50.40 -49.76 19.68
N PRO A 19 -50.32 -48.46 19.98
CA PRO A 19 -51.22 -47.47 19.40
C PRO A 19 -50.88 -47.30 17.92
N ALA A 20 -51.92 -47.23 17.08
CA ALA A 20 -51.80 -46.95 15.66
C ALA A 20 -51.05 -45.64 15.42
N ALA A 21 -49.91 -45.71 14.73
CA ALA A 21 -49.13 -44.54 14.35
C ALA A 21 -49.94 -43.66 13.39
N LYS A 22 -50.26 -42.44 13.83
CA LYS A 22 -50.87 -41.40 13.02
C LYS A 22 -49.86 -40.99 11.93
N ALA A 23 -50.27 -41.05 10.67
CA ALA A 23 -49.45 -40.62 9.55
C ALA A 23 -48.95 -39.17 9.76
N PRO A 24 -47.66 -38.86 9.56
CA PRO A 24 -47.16 -37.51 9.67
C PRO A 24 -47.84 -36.60 8.63
N PRO A 25 -48.25 -35.38 9.00
CA PRO A 25 -48.70 -34.41 8.02
C PRO A 25 -47.57 -34.11 7.03
N ALA A 26 -47.90 -33.99 5.74
CA ALA A 26 -46.95 -33.69 4.69
C ALA A 26 -46.16 -32.41 5.03
N ALA A 27 -44.83 -32.52 5.00
CA ALA A 27 -43.94 -31.39 5.24
C ALA A 27 -44.20 -30.28 4.20
N PRO A 28 -44.26 -29.00 4.61
CA PRO A 28 -44.36 -27.90 3.66
C PRO A 28 -43.17 -27.92 2.71
N ALA A 29 -43.42 -27.75 1.41
CA ALA A 29 -42.38 -27.63 0.40
C ALA A 29 -41.42 -26.48 0.77
N GLN A 30 -40.14 -26.81 0.99
CA GLN A 30 -39.11 -25.81 1.26
C GLN A 30 -38.86 -25.00 -0.02
N ILE A 31 -39.22 -23.72 0.02
CA ILE A 31 -38.88 -22.77 -1.04
C ILE A 31 -37.35 -22.60 -1.01
N ALA A 32 -36.67 -23.02 -2.08
CA ALA A 32 -35.24 -22.84 -2.22
C ALA A 32 -34.89 -21.34 -2.17
N ARG A 33 -34.02 -20.96 -1.22
CA ARG A 33 -33.49 -19.59 -1.13
C ARG A 33 -32.58 -19.33 -2.35
N PRO A 34 -32.75 -18.23 -3.10
CA PRO A 34 -31.87 -17.89 -4.21
C PRO A 34 -30.41 -17.78 -3.75
N ALA A 35 -29.49 -18.35 -4.53
CA ALA A 35 -28.05 -18.27 -4.25
C ALA A 35 -27.58 -16.79 -4.28
N PRO A 36 -26.64 -16.38 -3.40
CA PRO A 36 -26.05 -15.05 -3.46
C PRO A 36 -25.41 -14.80 -4.82
N ALA A 37 -25.72 -13.66 -5.44
CA ALA A 37 -25.08 -13.26 -6.69
C ALA A 37 -23.56 -13.12 -6.48
N PRO A 38 -22.73 -13.56 -7.44
CA PRO A 38 -21.29 -13.40 -7.36
C PRO A 38 -20.92 -11.91 -7.25
N PRO A 39 -19.89 -11.55 -6.46
CA PRO A 39 -19.46 -10.16 -6.34
C PRO A 39 -19.06 -9.63 -7.72
N SER A 40 -19.61 -8.47 -8.08
CA SER A 40 -19.26 -7.77 -9.31
C SER A 40 -17.76 -7.47 -9.32
N ALA A 41 -17.08 -7.79 -10.43
CA ALA A 41 -15.67 -7.47 -10.61
C ALA A 41 -15.42 -5.97 -10.37
N PRO A 42 -14.35 -5.59 -9.64
CA PRO A 42 -14.02 -4.19 -9.44
C PRO A 42 -13.80 -3.50 -10.80
N PRO A 43 -14.24 -2.24 -10.96
CA PRO A 43 -14.05 -1.51 -12.20
C PRO A 43 -12.55 -1.40 -12.52
N PRO A 44 -12.16 -1.52 -13.81
CA PRO A 44 -10.77 -1.34 -14.20
C PRO A 44 -10.29 0.05 -13.79
N VAL A 45 -9.26 0.10 -12.94
CA VAL A 45 -8.56 1.34 -12.61
C VAL A 45 -7.90 1.88 -13.89
N PRO A 46 -8.06 3.17 -14.23
CA PRO A 46 -7.37 3.76 -15.37
C PRO A 46 -5.86 3.57 -15.23
N GLN A 47 -5.27 2.78 -16.11
CA GLN A 47 -3.82 2.64 -16.18
C GLN A 47 -3.28 3.89 -16.88
N ALA A 48 -2.32 4.58 -16.25
CA ALA A 48 -1.58 5.62 -16.94
C ALA A 48 -0.92 5.03 -18.20
N PRO A 49 -0.86 5.79 -19.31
CA PRO A 49 -0.21 5.31 -20.52
C PRO A 49 1.23 4.87 -20.22
N ALA A 50 1.59 3.67 -20.65
CA ALA A 50 2.96 3.19 -20.63
C ALA A 50 3.71 3.85 -21.78
N TYR A 51 4.82 4.51 -21.48
CA TYR A 51 5.72 5.08 -22.49
C TYR A 51 6.91 4.13 -22.67
N ASP A 52 7.34 3.90 -23.91
CA ASP A 52 8.51 3.05 -24.22
C ASP A 52 9.79 3.63 -23.60
N SER A 53 9.88 4.97 -23.53
CA SER A 53 10.90 5.71 -22.82
C SER A 53 10.28 6.68 -21.82
N TRP A 54 10.79 6.67 -20.60
CA TRP A 54 10.40 7.61 -19.54
C TRP A 54 10.62 9.08 -19.93
N MET A 55 11.50 9.37 -20.90
CA MET A 55 11.72 10.74 -21.39
C MET A 55 10.59 11.25 -22.29
N ASP A 56 9.85 10.35 -22.93
CA ASP A 56 8.73 10.70 -23.81
C ASP A 56 7.44 10.98 -23.03
N ALA A 57 7.41 10.57 -21.76
CA ALA A 57 6.31 10.89 -20.87
C ALA A 57 6.18 12.40 -20.66
N PRO A 58 4.96 12.95 -20.54
CA PRO A 58 4.75 14.35 -20.23
C PRO A 58 5.35 14.66 -18.85
N ALA A 59 5.98 15.83 -18.73
CA ALA A 59 6.49 16.30 -17.44
C ALA A 59 5.33 16.40 -16.43
N THR A 60 5.58 16.03 -15.18
CA THR A 60 4.58 16.20 -14.14
C THR A 60 4.31 17.70 -13.97
N PRO A 61 3.05 18.16 -14.06
CA PRO A 61 2.74 19.57 -13.86
C PRO A 61 3.01 20.00 -12.41
N GLY A 62 3.87 21.00 -12.24
CA GLY A 62 4.22 21.53 -10.92
C GLY A 62 5.49 22.38 -10.97
N THR A 63 5.90 22.84 -9.80
CA THR A 63 7.02 23.77 -9.65
C THR A 63 7.84 23.40 -8.42
N TRP A 64 9.16 23.50 -8.55
CA TRP A 64 10.07 23.40 -7.41
C TRP A 64 10.02 24.65 -6.54
N ARG A 65 10.10 24.46 -5.23
CA ARG A 65 10.34 25.51 -4.26
C ARG A 65 11.47 25.07 -3.34
N TYR A 66 12.50 25.90 -3.26
CA TYR A 66 13.58 25.74 -2.31
C TYR A 66 13.32 26.61 -1.09
N GLU A 67 13.53 26.06 0.10
CA GLU A 67 13.38 26.74 1.37
C GLU A 67 14.47 26.28 2.35
N ILE A 68 14.90 27.20 3.22
CA ILE A 68 15.69 26.84 4.40
C ILE A 68 14.74 26.79 5.59
N THR A 69 14.57 25.60 6.15
CA THR A 69 13.70 25.37 7.31
C THR A 69 14.53 25.28 8.60
N ALA A 70 13.87 25.17 9.75
CA ALA A 70 14.55 24.83 11.00
C ALA A 70 15.30 23.49 10.95
N ASN A 71 14.90 22.60 10.02
CA ASN A 71 15.49 21.29 9.79
C ASN A 71 16.42 21.27 8.56
N GLY A 72 16.96 22.42 8.16
CA GLY A 72 17.90 22.53 7.04
C GLY A 72 17.25 22.82 5.69
N PRO A 73 18.04 22.80 4.60
CA PRO A 73 17.57 23.07 3.25
C PRO A 73 16.64 21.96 2.74
N VAL A 74 15.58 22.39 2.06
CA VAL A 74 14.54 21.54 1.49
C VAL A 74 14.19 22.04 0.10
N ALA A 75 14.02 21.12 -0.85
CA ALA A 75 13.40 21.38 -2.14
C ALA A 75 12.13 20.55 -2.25
N VAL A 76 10.99 21.20 -2.45
CA VAL A 76 9.68 20.55 -2.58
C VAL A 76 9.18 20.78 -3.99
N PHE A 77 8.82 19.70 -4.68
CA PHE A 77 8.07 19.79 -5.93
C PHE A 77 6.58 19.85 -5.63
N ILE A 78 5.94 20.98 -5.92
CA ILE A 78 4.52 21.21 -5.64
C ILE A 78 3.72 21.07 -6.93
N SER A 79 2.75 20.17 -6.95
CA SER A 79 1.85 19.98 -8.09
C SER A 79 0.87 21.14 -8.24
N THR A 80 0.17 21.20 -9.37
CA THR A 80 -0.90 22.18 -9.60
C THR A 80 -2.08 22.06 -8.62
N ALA A 81 -2.21 20.91 -7.95
CA ALA A 81 -3.17 20.69 -6.86
C ALA A 81 -2.65 21.16 -5.49
N SER A 82 -1.51 21.85 -5.45
CA SER A 82 -0.84 22.31 -4.21
C SER A 82 -0.39 21.18 -3.27
N ILE A 83 -0.07 20.00 -3.83
CA ILE A 83 0.45 18.85 -3.09
C ILE A 83 1.96 18.79 -3.27
N GLY A 84 2.72 18.62 -2.18
CA GLY A 84 4.16 18.33 -2.25
C GLY A 84 4.36 16.89 -2.69
N GLU A 85 4.61 16.66 -3.98
CA GLU A 85 4.68 15.31 -4.56
C GLU A 85 6.03 14.63 -4.28
N PHE A 86 7.11 15.41 -4.24
CA PHE A 86 8.45 14.93 -3.96
C PHE A 86 9.26 15.97 -3.19
N VAL A 87 10.06 15.52 -2.22
CA VAL A 87 10.88 16.38 -1.37
C VAL A 87 12.31 15.84 -1.32
N LEU A 88 13.27 16.74 -1.50
CA LEU A 88 14.65 16.53 -1.07
C LEU A 88 14.87 17.32 0.20
N SER A 89 15.45 16.69 1.22
CA SER A 89 15.76 17.35 2.49
C SER A 89 17.17 17.00 2.95
N CYS A 90 17.89 17.99 3.47
CA CYS A 90 19.14 17.74 4.17
C CYS A 90 19.09 18.37 5.57
N PRO A 91 19.16 17.58 6.65
CA PRO A 91 19.11 18.11 8.00
C PRO A 91 20.22 19.11 8.31
N ARG A 92 21.45 18.75 7.94
CA ARG A 92 22.70 19.50 8.15
C ARG A 92 23.76 19.04 7.15
N PRO A 93 24.78 19.86 6.82
CA PRO A 93 25.88 19.44 5.96
C PRO A 93 26.51 18.12 6.41
N GLY A 94 26.81 17.24 5.45
CA GLY A 94 27.32 15.88 5.65
C GLY A 94 26.27 14.84 6.10
N SER A 95 25.03 15.24 6.38
CA SER A 95 23.96 14.29 6.74
C SER A 95 23.41 13.58 5.50
N PRO A 96 22.84 12.37 5.63
CA PRO A 96 22.12 11.74 4.53
C PRO A 96 21.01 12.64 3.97
N VAL A 97 20.91 12.70 2.65
CA VAL A 97 19.81 13.39 1.95
C VAL A 97 18.58 12.49 1.99
N GLY A 98 17.50 13.04 2.52
CA GLY A 98 16.18 12.40 2.50
C GLY A 98 15.48 12.62 1.16
N LEU A 99 14.97 11.54 0.59
CA LEU A 99 14.14 11.50 -0.60
C LEU A 99 12.73 11.08 -0.19
N TRP A 100 11.75 11.98 -0.33
CA TRP A 100 10.38 11.75 0.14
C TRP A 100 9.42 11.80 -1.04
N ARG A 101 8.61 10.78 -1.23
CA ARG A 101 7.57 10.70 -2.26
C ARG A 101 6.21 10.63 -1.63
N ALA A 102 5.31 11.54 -2.02
CA ALA A 102 3.94 11.53 -1.51
C ALA A 102 3.25 10.20 -1.83
N GLY A 103 2.60 9.64 -0.83
CA GLY A 103 2.01 8.30 -0.88
C GLY A 103 2.17 7.61 0.48
N THR A 104 1.34 6.60 0.70
CA THR A 104 1.33 5.84 1.95
C THR A 104 1.38 4.35 1.66
N SER A 105 2.02 3.59 2.56
CA SER A 105 2.10 2.14 2.48
C SER A 105 2.38 1.57 3.86
N ARG A 106 1.68 0.50 4.24
CA ARG A 106 1.91 -0.24 5.50
C ARG A 106 3.12 -1.18 5.43
N VAL A 107 3.65 -1.41 4.23
CA VAL A 107 4.82 -2.26 3.99
C VAL A 107 5.90 -1.46 3.25
N PRO A 108 7.19 -1.80 3.41
CA PRO A 108 8.25 -1.22 2.59
C PRO A 108 7.94 -1.36 1.10
N GLN A 109 8.30 -0.34 0.33
CA GLN A 109 8.13 -0.25 -1.11
C GLN A 109 9.49 -0.03 -1.77
N VAL A 110 9.54 -0.14 -3.10
CA VAL A 110 10.72 0.20 -3.88
C VAL A 110 10.45 1.47 -4.67
N MET A 111 11.29 2.48 -4.44
CA MET A 111 11.36 3.69 -5.26
C MET A 111 12.45 3.53 -6.32
N THR A 112 12.07 3.63 -7.58
CA THR A 112 13.02 3.65 -8.70
C THR A 112 13.21 5.07 -9.17
N ILE A 113 14.47 5.50 -9.20
CA ILE A 113 14.90 6.78 -9.75
C ILE A 113 15.58 6.52 -11.08
N ARG A 114 15.06 7.13 -12.14
CA ARG A 114 15.63 7.04 -13.50
C ARG A 114 16.14 8.42 -13.92
N THR A 115 17.40 8.49 -14.27
CA THR A 115 18.03 9.68 -14.83
C THR A 115 18.58 9.34 -16.21
N GLU A 116 19.19 10.30 -16.90
CA GLU A 116 19.88 10.01 -18.16
C GLU A 116 21.00 8.97 -18.00
N THR A 117 21.74 9.01 -16.89
CA THR A 117 22.98 8.23 -16.69
C THR A 117 22.83 7.07 -15.72
N ALA A 118 21.73 7.00 -14.96
CA ALA A 118 21.52 5.99 -13.94
C ALA A 118 20.06 5.53 -13.85
N THR A 119 19.88 4.28 -13.45
CA THR A 119 18.60 3.76 -12.94
C THR A 119 18.88 3.04 -11.65
N ARG A 120 18.27 3.48 -10.55
CA ARG A 120 18.52 2.92 -9.22
C ARG A 120 17.22 2.70 -8.46
N SER A 121 17.11 1.52 -7.87
CA SER A 121 16.03 1.14 -6.97
C SER A 121 16.48 1.26 -5.52
N ILE A 122 15.66 1.89 -4.69
CA ILE A 122 15.92 2.19 -3.29
C ILE A 122 14.70 1.73 -2.49
N GLU A 123 14.93 0.99 -1.41
CA GLU A 123 13.84 0.65 -0.49
C GLU A 123 13.38 1.92 0.24
N VAL A 124 12.07 2.13 0.29
CA VAL A 124 11.44 3.26 0.97
C VAL A 124 10.39 2.75 1.94
N SER A 125 10.24 3.43 3.06
CA SER A 125 9.24 3.10 4.07
C SER A 125 8.53 4.36 4.53
N GLN A 126 7.34 4.19 5.09
CA GLN A 126 6.61 5.29 5.69
C GLN A 126 7.21 5.53 7.09
N PRO A 127 7.78 6.71 7.41
CA PRO A 127 8.49 6.89 8.68
C PRO A 127 7.58 6.77 9.90
N GLU A 128 6.32 7.18 9.78
CA GLU A 128 5.28 7.08 10.81
C GLU A 128 3.91 6.84 10.17
N GLU A 129 2.94 6.20 10.85
CA GLU A 129 1.64 5.80 10.26
C GLU A 129 0.81 6.96 9.68
N THR A 130 0.95 8.17 10.24
CA THR A 130 0.24 9.37 9.77
C THR A 130 1.03 10.17 8.73
N ASN A 131 2.30 9.80 8.47
CA ASN A 131 3.14 10.52 7.51
C ASN A 131 2.64 10.27 6.08
N PRO A 132 2.36 11.33 5.29
CA PRO A 132 1.85 11.17 3.92
C PRO A 132 2.94 10.88 2.88
N TYR A 133 4.13 10.47 3.30
CA TYR A 133 5.28 10.19 2.44
C TYR A 133 5.89 8.81 2.69
N LEU A 134 6.38 8.22 1.59
CA LEU A 134 7.37 7.15 1.60
C LEU A 134 8.75 7.77 1.45
N ALA A 135 9.70 7.37 2.31
CA ALA A 135 11.00 8.00 2.37
C ALA A 135 12.16 7.00 2.37
N ALA A 136 13.28 7.45 1.83
CA ALA A 136 14.59 6.83 1.98
C ALA A 136 15.64 7.92 2.26
N SER A 137 16.77 7.50 2.82
CA SER A 137 17.93 8.36 3.02
C SER A 137 19.12 7.79 2.27
N ILE A 138 19.82 8.63 1.51
CA ILE A 138 21.07 8.27 0.82
C ILE A 138 22.20 9.18 1.27
N ALA A 139 23.44 8.71 1.20
CA ALA A 139 24.60 9.50 1.62
C ALA A 139 24.67 10.83 0.83
N ALA A 140 25.11 11.92 1.46
CA ALA A 140 25.31 13.22 0.78
C ALA A 140 26.31 13.13 -0.39
N SER A 141 27.23 12.17 -0.34
CA SER A 141 28.20 11.86 -1.38
C SER A 141 27.72 10.83 -2.41
N ASP A 142 26.46 10.37 -2.31
CA ASP A 142 25.95 9.34 -3.21
C ASP A 142 25.83 9.91 -4.65
N PRO A 143 26.45 9.26 -5.66
CA PRO A 143 26.48 9.76 -7.04
C PRO A 143 25.09 9.82 -7.69
N LEU A 144 24.08 9.18 -7.13
CA LEU A 144 22.70 9.32 -7.61
C LEU A 144 22.21 10.77 -7.52
N LEU A 145 22.65 11.51 -6.50
CA LEU A 145 22.28 12.92 -6.33
C LEU A 145 22.75 13.77 -7.52
N ASP A 146 24.00 13.61 -7.95
CA ASP A 146 24.52 14.27 -9.15
C ASP A 146 23.80 13.81 -10.40
N ALA A 147 23.51 12.51 -10.52
CA ALA A 147 22.77 11.98 -11.65
C ALA A 147 21.36 12.60 -11.77
N MET A 148 20.71 12.93 -10.65
CA MET A 148 19.43 13.64 -10.63
C MET A 148 19.58 15.12 -11.02
N ALA A 149 20.55 15.81 -10.42
CA ALA A 149 20.79 17.23 -10.63
C ALA A 149 21.26 17.56 -12.07
N LEU A 150 22.03 16.66 -12.70
CA LEU A 150 22.65 16.86 -14.00
C LEU A 150 21.92 16.16 -15.16
N SER A 151 20.80 15.47 -14.88
CA SER A 151 20.00 14.81 -15.91
C SER A 151 19.53 15.82 -16.96
N LYS A 152 19.48 15.46 -18.25
CA LYS A 152 18.97 16.34 -19.32
C LYS A 152 17.49 16.65 -19.16
N GLY A 153 17.21 17.78 -18.52
CA GLY A 153 15.88 18.38 -18.39
C GLY A 153 15.02 17.76 -17.29
N ARG A 154 15.06 16.43 -17.07
CA ARG A 154 14.22 15.75 -16.07
C ARG A 154 14.78 14.42 -15.58
N PHE A 155 14.18 13.87 -14.53
CA PHE A 155 14.37 12.50 -14.03
C PHE A 155 13.02 11.91 -13.61
N ALA A 156 12.90 10.59 -13.57
CA ALA A 156 11.69 9.89 -13.13
C ALA A 156 11.81 9.39 -11.68
N VAL A 157 10.69 9.44 -10.94
CA VAL A 157 10.53 8.82 -9.62
C VAL A 157 9.30 7.92 -9.64
N GLU A 158 9.50 6.63 -9.43
CA GLU A 158 8.49 5.60 -9.64
C GLU A 158 8.36 4.72 -8.39
N ILE A 159 7.12 4.52 -7.93
CA ILE A 159 6.78 3.53 -6.91
C ILE A 159 5.58 2.76 -7.44
N ALA A 160 5.60 1.43 -7.34
CA ALA A 160 4.50 0.60 -7.79
C ALA A 160 3.17 1.02 -7.12
N GLY A 161 2.13 1.21 -7.94
CA GLY A 161 0.81 1.64 -7.48
C GLY A 161 0.64 3.15 -7.25
N LEU A 162 1.70 3.96 -7.42
CA LEU A 162 1.62 5.42 -7.41
C LEU A 162 1.81 5.97 -8.83
N PRO A 163 1.22 7.14 -9.17
CA PRO A 163 1.57 7.84 -10.39
C PRO A 163 3.06 8.16 -10.44
N ALA A 164 3.71 7.81 -11.56
CA ALA A 164 5.10 8.17 -11.82
C ALA A 164 5.25 9.69 -11.87
N LEU A 165 6.33 10.20 -11.27
CA LEU A 165 6.71 11.59 -11.38
C LEU A 165 7.81 11.74 -12.42
N TYR A 166 7.68 12.72 -13.30
CA TYR A 166 8.70 13.13 -14.27
C TYR A 166 9.09 14.56 -13.93
N LEU A 167 10.10 14.68 -13.07
CA LEU A 167 10.47 15.91 -12.37
C LEU A 167 11.58 16.64 -13.11
N PRO A 168 11.51 17.98 -13.25
CA PRO A 168 12.58 18.72 -13.90
C PRO A 168 13.85 18.74 -13.03
N SER A 169 15.02 18.60 -13.65
CA SER A 169 16.34 18.70 -13.01
C SER A 169 16.77 20.17 -12.86
N HIS A 170 15.99 20.93 -12.10
CA HIS A 170 16.18 22.38 -11.91
C HIS A 170 17.15 22.72 -10.75
N ALA A 171 17.48 24.02 -10.65
CA ALA A 171 18.45 24.58 -9.71
C ALA A 171 18.14 24.27 -8.23
N GLU A 172 16.87 24.13 -7.84
CA GLU A 172 16.47 23.83 -6.47
C GLU A 172 16.98 22.45 -6.01
N VAL A 173 16.98 21.47 -6.91
CA VAL A 173 17.50 20.12 -6.64
C VAL A 173 19.00 20.20 -6.40
N SER A 174 19.73 20.83 -7.33
CA SER A 174 21.18 21.04 -7.20
C SER A 174 21.52 21.81 -5.93
N ARG A 175 20.74 22.82 -5.56
CA ARG A 175 21.00 23.65 -4.39
C ARG A 175 20.93 22.86 -3.08
N VAL A 176 19.92 22.00 -2.90
CA VAL A 176 19.86 21.13 -1.70
C VAL A 176 21.04 20.18 -1.65
N ILE A 177 21.45 19.62 -2.79
CA ILE A 177 22.58 18.68 -2.87
C ILE A 177 23.88 19.38 -2.50
N GLU A 178 24.13 20.57 -3.05
CA GLU A 178 25.35 21.34 -2.76
C GLU A 178 25.38 21.87 -1.32
N ASP A 179 24.24 22.34 -0.77
CA ASP A 179 24.17 22.77 0.63
C ASP A 179 24.36 21.61 1.63
N CYS A 180 24.19 20.37 1.17
CA CYS A 180 24.34 19.17 2.00
C CYS A 180 25.75 18.56 1.98
N ARG A 181 26.60 18.98 1.05
CA ARG A 181 27.99 18.52 0.93
C ARG A 181 28.90 19.25 1.92
#